data_AF-L1JA39-F1
#
_entry.id   AF-L1JA39-F1
#
_cell.length_a   1.000
_cell.length_b   1.000
_cell.length_c   1.000
_cell.angle_alpha   90.00
_cell.angle_beta   90.00
_cell.angle_gamma   90.00
#
_symmetry.space_group_name_H-M   'P 1'
#
loop_
_entity.id
_entity.type
_entity.pdbx_description
1 polymer ?
#
loop_
_entity_poly.entity_id
_entity_poly.type
_entity_poly.pdbx_seq_one_letter_code
_entity_poly.pdbx_strand_id
1 'polypeptide(L)'
;MTPCLRKGHHHSVLLMSDLDGTLIGDDSNLQNFNSVWETHERSTGSVLCYNTARSIRDCNPLFQTRATREMNENIGKGTHSLHGGGTPNLIVPDVLITGEGTEIRYCVDYDNAEFRVDEDWERQINEQWWESGLAEKVEAICDPYDEGLIPSLNDVDNSPPRGEARYAITVSTEEKAQMVVQELQDKLAENCTIYSMAAWGSDPPPRLICVLPALANKANAAMFLRKKLGYESHRCIAAGDTLNDAPLLQTEIPFICVANADQDLLKVAHKLEKPDLHFRASLPMAGGVLEGLSHFTKKLRGSSVMAAAEVAVGC
;
A
#
# COMPACT_ATOMS: atom_id res chain seq x y z
N MET A 1 5.95 7.49 20.30
CA MET A 1 5.57 8.93 20.13
C MET A 1 5.32 9.19 18.65
N THR A 2 4.16 9.73 18.24
CA THR A 2 3.92 10.11 16.83
C THR A 2 4.91 11.22 16.45
N PRO A 3 5.67 11.11 15.35
CA PRO A 3 6.50 12.22 14.88
C PRO A 3 5.66 13.47 14.66
N CYS A 4 6.29 14.65 14.77
CA CYS A 4 5.64 15.94 14.52
C CYS A 4 5.30 16.09 13.03
N LEU A 5 4.32 15.35 12.54
CA LEU A 5 3.68 15.65 11.27
C LEU A 5 3.05 17.04 11.37
N ARG A 6 3.10 17.77 10.25
CA ARG A 6 2.58 19.14 10.16
C ARG A 6 1.13 19.15 10.63
N LYS A 7 0.75 20.06 11.53
CA LYS A 7 -0.64 20.23 11.93
C LYS A 7 -1.45 20.66 10.71
N GLY A 8 -2.33 19.78 10.22
CA GLY A 8 -3.14 20.04 9.04
C GLY A 8 -4.04 21.27 9.21
N HIS A 9 -4.10 22.12 8.19
CA HIS A 9 -5.11 23.17 8.09
C HIS A 9 -6.50 22.56 7.84
N HIS A 10 -7.59 23.35 7.90
CA HIS A 10 -8.95 22.86 7.64
C HIS A 10 -9.15 22.16 6.27
N HIS A 11 -8.22 22.38 5.32
CA HIS A 11 -8.28 21.87 3.95
C HIS A 11 -7.27 20.75 3.64
N SER A 12 -6.49 20.30 4.63
CA SER A 12 -5.52 19.23 4.40
C SER A 12 -6.21 17.88 4.29
N VAL A 13 -5.63 17.00 3.47
CA VAL A 13 -6.09 15.63 3.27
C VAL A 13 -5.07 14.60 3.75
N LEU A 14 -5.54 13.41 4.07
CA LEU A 14 -4.71 12.21 4.22
C LEU A 14 -4.95 11.33 3.00
N LEU A 15 -3.99 11.29 2.07
CA LEU A 15 -4.02 10.40 0.91
C LEU A 15 -3.31 9.09 1.25
N MET A 16 -4.00 7.96 1.13
CA MET A 16 -3.49 6.61 1.37
C MET A 16 -3.60 5.80 0.07
N SER A 17 -2.55 5.83 -0.73
CA SER A 17 -2.57 5.24 -2.07
C SER A 17 -1.76 3.96 -2.13
N ASP A 18 -2.25 2.95 -2.85
CA ASP A 18 -1.37 1.89 -3.32
C ASP A 18 -0.30 2.43 -4.28
N LEU A 19 0.75 1.63 -4.49
CA LEU A 19 1.89 1.93 -5.34
C LEU A 19 1.77 1.28 -6.71
N ASP A 20 2.03 -0.02 -6.82
CA ASP A 20 2.03 -0.74 -8.10
C ASP A 20 0.65 -0.72 -8.75
N GLY A 21 0.57 -0.34 -10.03
CA GLY A 21 -0.71 -0.24 -10.74
C GLY A 21 -1.58 0.95 -10.33
N THR A 22 -1.32 1.59 -9.18
CA THR A 22 -2.10 2.74 -8.69
C THR A 22 -1.36 4.08 -8.77
N LEU A 23 -0.15 4.23 -8.22
CA LEU A 23 0.68 5.42 -8.45
C LEU A 23 1.78 5.15 -9.47
N ILE A 24 2.35 3.95 -9.46
CA ILE A 24 3.44 3.52 -10.32
C ILE A 24 2.86 2.85 -11.58
N GLY A 25 3.47 3.14 -12.73
CA GLY A 25 3.17 2.51 -14.03
C GLY A 25 3.05 3.51 -15.18
N ASP A 26 2.88 4.80 -14.86
CA ASP A 26 2.88 5.92 -15.82
C ASP A 26 3.77 7.04 -15.29
N ASP A 27 5.01 7.11 -15.80
CA ASP A 27 6.02 8.08 -15.33
C ASP A 27 5.60 9.54 -15.53
N SER A 28 4.86 9.84 -16.60
CA SER A 28 4.42 11.20 -16.92
C SER A 28 3.40 11.68 -15.90
N ASN A 29 2.37 10.87 -15.66
CA ASN A 29 1.36 11.21 -14.66
C ASN A 29 1.91 11.14 -13.24
N LEU A 30 2.88 10.27 -12.96
CA LEU A 30 3.57 10.26 -11.67
C LEU A 30 4.35 11.54 -11.42
N GLN A 31 5.06 12.06 -12.43
CA GLN A 31 5.74 13.35 -12.34
C GLN A 31 4.76 14.49 -12.07
N ASN A 32 3.61 14.50 -12.74
CA ASN A 32 2.54 15.46 -12.49
C ASN A 32 1.99 15.35 -11.07
N PHE A 33 1.76 14.12 -10.58
CA PHE A 33 1.32 13.87 -9.21
C PHE A 33 2.30 14.46 -8.19
N ASN A 34 3.60 14.18 -8.36
CA ASN A 34 4.65 14.73 -7.49
C ASN A 34 4.65 16.25 -7.48
N SER A 35 4.57 16.88 -8.67
CA SER A 35 4.53 18.33 -8.80
C SER A 35 3.36 18.93 -8.04
N VAL A 36 2.15 18.41 -8.25
CA VAL A 36 0.94 18.85 -7.55
C VAL A 36 1.07 18.64 -6.04
N TRP A 37 1.57 17.49 -5.60
CA TRP A 37 1.70 17.18 -4.19
C TRP A 37 2.66 18.12 -3.47
N GLU A 38 3.85 18.34 -4.03
CA GLU A 38 4.87 19.21 -3.43
C GLU A 38 4.45 20.68 -3.43
N THR A 39 3.85 21.15 -4.52
CA THR A 39 3.50 22.58 -4.67
C THR A 39 2.24 22.95 -3.89
N HIS A 40 1.23 22.07 -3.84
CA HIS A 40 -0.07 22.39 -3.28
C HIS A 40 -0.39 21.62 -2.00
N GLU A 41 -0.28 20.30 -2.00
CA GLU A 41 -0.78 19.48 -0.88
C GLU A 41 0.11 19.59 0.35
N ARG A 42 1.42 19.43 0.18
CA ARG A 42 2.39 19.40 1.27
C ARG A 42 2.43 20.73 2.06
N SER A 43 2.23 21.86 1.37
CA SER A 43 2.19 23.18 2.00
C SER A 43 0.92 23.42 2.84
N THR A 44 -0.19 22.74 2.52
CA THR A 44 -1.43 22.80 3.32
C THR A 44 -1.42 21.91 4.56
N GLY A 45 -0.35 21.12 4.74
CA GLY A 45 -0.25 20.09 5.78
C GLY A 45 -1.03 18.83 5.43
N SER A 46 -1.26 18.53 4.15
CA SER A 46 -1.72 17.21 3.72
C SER A 46 -0.65 16.16 3.99
N VAL A 47 -1.09 14.93 4.23
CA VAL A 47 -0.25 13.78 4.59
C VAL A 47 -0.35 12.75 3.48
N LEU A 48 0.81 12.36 2.94
CA LEU A 48 0.96 11.31 1.94
C LEU A 48 1.33 10.01 2.63
N CYS A 49 0.51 8.99 2.41
CA CYS A 49 0.73 7.64 2.86
C CYS A 49 0.77 6.71 1.66
N TYR A 50 1.85 5.95 1.50
CA TYR A 50 1.85 4.80 0.58
C TYR A 50 1.38 3.57 1.34
N ASN A 51 0.31 2.94 0.84
CA ASN A 51 -0.37 1.79 1.46
C ASN A 51 -0.24 0.56 0.57
N THR A 52 0.87 -0.16 0.72
CA THR A 52 1.36 -1.14 -0.24
C THR A 52 1.56 -2.52 0.38
N ALA A 53 1.48 -3.55 -0.46
CA ALA A 53 1.84 -4.92 -0.09
C ALA A 53 3.37 -5.14 -0.07
N ARG A 54 4.17 -4.19 -0.59
CA ARG A 54 5.63 -4.24 -0.54
C ARG A 54 6.14 -4.26 0.89
N SER A 55 7.24 -4.98 1.12
CA SER A 55 8.00 -4.92 2.36
C SER A 55 8.73 -3.58 2.49
N ILE A 56 9.17 -3.22 3.71
CA ILE A 56 9.98 -2.00 3.88
C ILE A 56 11.31 -2.10 3.10
N ARG A 57 11.89 -3.30 3.00
CA ARG A 57 13.07 -3.58 2.17
C ARG A 57 12.83 -3.21 0.70
N ASP A 58 11.68 -3.53 0.15
CA ASP A 58 11.33 -3.25 -1.25
C ASP A 58 10.91 -1.80 -1.48
N CYS A 59 10.41 -1.12 -0.44
CA CYS A 59 10.08 0.30 -0.50
C CYS A 59 11.32 1.21 -0.47
N ASN A 60 12.32 0.91 0.37
CA ASN A 60 13.48 1.79 0.59
C ASN A 60 14.21 2.23 -0.70
N PRO A 61 14.49 1.35 -1.69
CA PRO A 61 15.17 1.74 -2.93
C PRO A 61 14.37 2.75 -3.77
N LEU A 62 13.03 2.79 -3.62
CA LEU A 62 12.16 3.67 -4.40
C LEU A 62 12.39 5.15 -4.08
N PHE A 63 12.93 5.47 -2.91
CA PHE A 63 13.18 6.85 -2.46
C PHE A 63 14.64 7.28 -2.58
N GLN A 64 15.53 6.38 -2.97
CA GLN A 64 16.95 6.68 -3.09
C GLN A 64 17.26 7.52 -4.34
N THR A 65 18.28 8.37 -4.25
CA THR A 65 18.79 9.10 -5.42
C THR A 65 19.38 8.13 -6.45
N ARG A 66 19.41 8.54 -7.73
CA ARG A 66 20.03 7.74 -8.81
C ARG A 66 21.48 7.33 -8.50
N ALA A 67 22.26 8.21 -7.87
CA ALA A 67 23.64 7.92 -7.47
C ALA A 67 23.74 6.83 -6.39
N THR A 68 22.83 6.86 -5.41
CA THR A 68 22.74 5.83 -4.36
C THR A 68 22.26 4.49 -4.93
N ARG A 69 21.36 4.52 -5.92
CA ARG A 69 20.85 3.33 -6.62
C ARG A 69 21.95 2.60 -7.40
N GLU A 70 22.74 3.33 -8.20
CA GLU A 70 23.86 2.76 -8.96
C GLU A 70 24.93 2.13 -8.04
N MET A 71 25.11 2.65 -6.82
CA MET A 71 25.96 2.02 -5.80
C MET A 71 25.37 0.71 -5.24
N ASN A 72 24.05 0.66 -5.02
CA ASN A 72 23.37 -0.49 -4.43
C ASN A 72 23.17 -1.65 -5.43
N GLU A 73 22.94 -1.36 -6.71
CA GLU A 73 22.89 -2.36 -7.79
C GLU A 73 24.22 -3.12 -7.91
N ASN A 74 25.34 -2.43 -7.72
CA ASN A 74 26.68 -3.04 -7.72
C ASN A 74 26.97 -3.95 -6.51
N ILE A 75 26.14 -3.91 -5.46
CA ILE A 75 26.28 -4.75 -4.26
C ILE A 75 25.39 -6.01 -4.32
N GLY A 76 24.69 -6.23 -5.44
CA GLY A 76 23.89 -7.45 -5.64
C GLY A 76 22.61 -7.52 -4.80
N LYS A 77 22.18 -6.41 -4.19
CA LYS A 77 20.87 -6.26 -3.56
C LYS A 77 19.84 -6.02 -4.67
N GLY A 78 19.47 -7.07 -5.38
CA GLY A 78 18.56 -7.01 -6.52
C GLY A 78 17.27 -6.25 -6.18
N THR A 79 17.06 -5.12 -6.85
CA THR A 79 15.74 -4.46 -6.88
C THR A 79 14.92 -5.18 -7.94
N HIS A 80 14.05 -6.09 -7.53
CA HIS A 80 13.05 -6.62 -8.45
C HIS A 80 12.01 -5.53 -8.71
N SER A 81 12.23 -4.76 -9.78
CA SER A 81 11.16 -3.96 -10.35
C SER A 81 10.12 -4.94 -10.91
N LEU A 82 8.99 -5.06 -10.24
CA LEU A 82 7.87 -5.94 -10.64
C LEU A 82 7.34 -5.60 -12.04
N HIS A 83 7.68 -4.41 -12.55
CA HIS A 83 7.37 -3.94 -13.89
C HIS A 83 8.68 -3.49 -14.55
N GLY A 84 9.02 -4.04 -15.72
CA GLY A 84 10.28 -3.82 -16.46
C GLY A 84 10.55 -2.39 -16.98
N GLY A 85 10.07 -1.37 -16.28
CA GLY A 85 10.47 0.04 -16.44
C GLY A 85 11.58 0.44 -15.45
N GLY A 86 12.20 1.58 -15.69
CA GLY A 86 13.17 2.17 -14.75
C GLY A 86 12.55 2.42 -13.37
N THR A 87 13.39 2.60 -12.34
CA THR A 87 12.90 2.84 -10.98
C THR A 87 12.06 4.12 -10.93
N PRO A 88 10.82 4.07 -10.41
CA PRO A 88 9.93 5.22 -10.41
C PRO A 88 10.52 6.37 -9.59
N ASN A 89 10.20 7.59 -9.99
CA ASN A 89 10.59 8.80 -9.28
C ASN A 89 9.52 9.16 -8.25
N LEU A 90 9.42 8.40 -7.16
CA LEU A 90 8.48 8.73 -6.08
C LEU A 90 9.07 9.82 -5.17
N ILE A 91 8.22 10.75 -4.73
CA ILE A 91 8.54 11.64 -3.62
C ILE A 91 8.54 10.87 -2.30
N VAL A 92 9.30 11.35 -1.31
CA VAL A 92 9.31 10.73 0.02
C VAL A 92 7.94 10.98 0.69
N PRO A 93 7.20 9.92 1.07
CA PRO A 93 5.92 10.06 1.74
C PRO A 93 6.10 10.46 3.20
N ASP A 94 5.03 10.93 3.82
CA ASP A 94 5.01 11.23 5.25
C ASP A 94 4.84 9.94 6.08
N VAL A 95 4.15 8.94 5.51
CA VAL A 95 3.86 7.65 6.14
C VAL A 95 4.00 6.52 5.13
N LEU A 96 4.47 5.37 5.60
CA LEU A 96 4.43 4.10 4.90
C LEU A 96 3.54 3.13 5.67
N ILE A 97 2.63 2.48 4.96
CA ILE A 97 1.97 1.25 5.38
C ILE A 97 2.52 0.15 4.47
N THR A 98 3.25 -0.81 5.03
CA THR A 98 3.96 -1.87 4.30
C THR A 98 3.49 -3.25 4.73
N GLY A 99 3.89 -4.26 3.96
CA GLY A 99 3.53 -5.66 4.21
C GLY A 99 2.02 -5.84 4.31
N GLU A 100 1.26 -5.11 3.48
CA GLU A 100 -0.20 -5.16 3.41
C GLU A 100 -0.92 -4.75 4.72
N GLY A 101 -0.36 -3.77 5.43
CA GLY A 101 -0.94 -3.28 6.67
C GLY A 101 -0.38 -3.92 7.93
N THR A 102 0.67 -4.74 7.81
CA THR A 102 1.37 -5.31 8.98
C THR A 102 2.27 -4.29 9.67
N GLU A 103 2.69 -3.24 8.97
CA GLU A 103 3.56 -2.21 9.53
C GLU A 103 3.10 -0.82 9.15
N ILE A 104 3.29 0.13 10.07
CA ILE A 104 3.12 1.56 9.83
C ILE A 104 4.41 2.24 10.24
N ARG A 105 4.98 3.07 9.37
CA ARG A 105 6.22 3.82 9.62
C ARG A 105 6.04 5.28 9.22
N TYR A 106 6.55 6.19 10.03
CA TYR A 106 6.53 7.62 9.77
C TYR A 106 7.89 8.09 9.27
N CYS A 107 7.89 8.98 8.28
CA CYS A 107 9.10 9.67 7.88
C CYS A 107 9.62 10.54 9.03
N VAL A 108 10.89 10.38 9.38
CA VAL A 108 11.60 11.18 10.39
C VAL A 108 12.71 12.03 9.78
N ASP A 109 13.17 11.67 8.58
CA ASP A 109 14.12 12.44 7.76
C ASP A 109 13.75 12.30 6.28
N TYR A 110 13.27 13.38 5.66
CA TYR A 110 12.89 13.38 4.25
C TYR A 110 14.09 13.37 3.30
N ASP A 111 15.22 13.96 3.69
CA ASP A 111 16.40 14.07 2.82
C ASP A 111 17.07 12.70 2.66
N ASN A 112 16.99 11.87 3.70
CA ASN A 112 17.54 10.52 3.71
C ASN A 112 16.49 9.41 3.58
N ALA A 113 15.21 9.77 3.45
CA ALA A 113 14.07 8.84 3.46
C ALA A 113 14.14 7.85 4.65
N GLU A 114 14.39 8.37 5.86
CA GLU A 114 14.43 7.58 7.08
C GLU A 114 13.03 7.44 7.68
N PHE A 115 12.64 6.22 8.03
CA PHE A 115 11.33 5.91 8.58
C PHE A 115 11.41 5.19 9.92
N ARG A 116 10.56 5.59 10.86
CA ARG A 116 10.42 4.96 12.17
C ARG A 116 9.05 4.32 12.34
N VAL A 117 9.02 3.11 12.91
CA VAL A 117 7.80 2.34 13.17
C VAL A 117 6.85 3.07 14.14
N ASP A 118 5.54 2.96 13.90
CA ASP A 118 4.49 3.28 14.87
C ASP A 118 4.44 2.21 15.97
N GLU A 119 4.93 2.56 17.15
CA GLU A 119 5.03 1.66 18.31
C GLU A 119 3.67 1.13 18.80
N ASP A 120 2.56 1.82 18.54
CA ASP A 120 1.24 1.38 18.97
C ASP A 120 0.61 0.39 18.01
N TRP A 121 0.83 0.56 16.70
CA TRP A 121 0.44 -0.44 15.71
C TRP A 121 1.32 -1.69 15.80
N GLU A 122 2.63 -1.50 15.90
CA GLU A 122 3.61 -2.59 16.06
C GLU A 122 3.28 -3.47 17.25
N ARG A 123 2.93 -2.88 18.40
CA ARG A 123 2.53 -3.65 19.58
C ARG A 123 1.28 -4.51 19.32
N GLN A 124 0.25 -3.97 18.67
CA GLN A 124 -0.98 -4.74 18.36
C GLN A 124 -0.71 -5.90 17.41
N ILE A 125 0.15 -5.69 16.41
CA ILE A 125 0.58 -6.74 15.48
C ILE A 125 1.43 -7.77 16.22
N ASN A 126 2.33 -7.34 17.11
CA ASN A 126 3.19 -8.21 17.90
C ASN A 126 2.42 -9.14 18.82
N GLU A 127 1.44 -8.59 19.55
CA GLU A 127 0.54 -9.34 20.41
C GLU A 127 -0.19 -10.45 19.65
N GLN A 128 -0.63 -10.19 18.41
CA GLN A 128 -1.38 -11.16 17.61
C GLN A 128 -0.52 -12.15 16.83
N TRP A 129 0.66 -11.75 16.37
CA TRP A 129 1.47 -12.57 15.47
C TRP A 129 2.54 -13.38 16.22
N TRP A 130 3.46 -12.69 16.90
CA TRP A 130 4.60 -13.35 17.55
C TRP A 130 4.29 -13.78 18.98
N GLU A 131 3.71 -12.92 19.82
CA GLU A 131 3.50 -13.23 21.25
C GLU A 131 2.41 -14.28 21.49
N SER A 132 1.45 -14.40 20.56
CA SER A 132 0.40 -15.41 20.58
C SER A 132 0.89 -16.81 20.16
N GLY A 133 2.09 -16.92 19.58
CA GLY A 133 2.59 -18.14 18.91
C GLY A 133 1.98 -18.40 17.54
N LEU A 134 1.21 -17.45 16.98
CA LEU A 134 0.56 -17.62 15.67
C LEU A 134 1.58 -17.73 14.53
N ALA A 135 2.67 -16.96 14.56
CA ALA A 135 3.73 -17.00 13.54
C ALA A 135 4.31 -18.42 13.37
N GLU A 136 4.75 -19.05 14.47
CA GLU A 136 5.31 -20.41 14.46
C GLU A 136 4.28 -21.45 14.00
N LYS A 137 3.01 -21.28 14.41
CA LYS A 137 1.91 -22.16 13.99
C LYS A 137 1.64 -22.04 12.49
N VAL A 138 1.62 -20.81 11.95
CA VAL A 138 1.40 -20.55 10.53
C VAL A 138 2.53 -21.15 9.71
N GLU A 139 3.79 -20.89 10.09
CA GLU A 139 4.99 -21.47 9.45
C GLU A 139 4.88 -23.00 9.38
N ALA A 140 4.68 -23.66 10.53
CA ALA A 140 4.59 -25.12 10.59
C ALA A 140 3.45 -25.73 9.76
N ILE A 141 2.34 -24.99 9.56
CA ILE A 141 1.21 -25.44 8.73
C ILE A 141 1.46 -25.14 7.24
N CYS A 142 2.11 -24.04 6.91
CA CYS A 142 2.30 -23.60 5.51
C CYS A 142 3.51 -24.28 4.85
N ASP A 143 4.60 -24.49 5.57
CA ASP A 143 5.86 -25.04 5.06
C ASP A 143 5.71 -26.33 4.24
N PRO A 144 4.90 -27.32 4.64
CA PRO A 144 4.72 -28.54 3.86
C PRO A 144 4.13 -28.31 2.45
N TYR A 145 3.52 -27.16 2.19
CA TYR A 145 2.92 -26.82 0.90
C TYR A 145 3.83 -26.01 -0.01
N ASP A 146 4.86 -25.34 0.53
CA ASP A 146 5.72 -24.45 -0.25
C ASP A 146 6.56 -25.23 -1.25
N GLU A 147 6.49 -24.84 -2.51
CA GLU A 147 7.32 -25.39 -3.58
C GLU A 147 8.61 -24.58 -3.78
N GLY A 148 8.80 -23.48 -3.05
CA GLY A 148 10.02 -22.68 -3.05
C GLY A 148 10.34 -22.07 -4.41
N LEU A 149 9.32 -21.76 -5.20
CA LEU A 149 9.44 -21.25 -6.57
C LEU A 149 9.95 -19.80 -6.60
N ILE A 150 9.74 -19.06 -5.51
CA ILE A 150 10.31 -17.73 -5.30
C ILE A 150 11.08 -17.74 -3.98
N PRO A 151 12.40 -17.49 -4.00
CA PRO A 151 13.21 -17.50 -2.79
C PRO A 151 12.97 -16.25 -1.94
N SER A 152 13.37 -16.31 -0.67
CA SER A 152 13.45 -15.15 0.23
C SER A 152 12.12 -14.43 0.53
N LEU A 153 10.98 -15.09 0.30
CA LEU A 153 9.65 -14.52 0.59
C LEU A 153 9.42 -14.21 2.08
N ASN A 154 10.04 -14.98 2.97
CA ASN A 154 9.91 -14.84 4.43
C ASN A 154 11.26 -14.46 5.08
N ASP A 155 12.15 -13.83 4.32
CA ASP A 155 13.48 -13.43 4.80
C ASP A 155 13.37 -12.34 5.88
N VAL A 156 14.18 -12.43 6.93
CA VAL A 156 14.17 -11.49 8.06
C VAL A 156 14.50 -10.07 7.60
N ASP A 157 15.33 -9.96 6.55
CA ASP A 157 15.71 -8.69 5.95
C ASP A 157 14.56 -7.95 5.26
N ASN A 158 13.43 -8.63 4.98
CA ASN A 158 12.25 -7.98 4.40
C ASN A 158 11.66 -6.95 5.38
N SER A 159 11.73 -7.24 6.68
CA SER A 159 11.47 -6.26 7.75
C SER A 159 12.25 -6.59 9.03
N PRO A 160 13.46 -6.05 9.21
CA PRO A 160 14.27 -6.36 10.38
C PRO A 160 13.67 -5.76 11.67
N PRO A 161 13.90 -6.40 12.84
CA PRO A 161 14.84 -7.50 13.04
C PRO A 161 14.22 -8.92 12.99
N ARG A 162 12.91 -9.06 12.77
CA ARG A 162 12.19 -10.36 12.89
C ARG A 162 11.53 -10.85 11.61
N GLY A 163 11.61 -10.10 10.51
CA GLY A 163 10.81 -10.34 9.32
C GLY A 163 9.43 -9.69 9.41
N GLU A 164 8.64 -9.86 8.35
CA GLU A 164 7.29 -9.31 8.26
C GLU A 164 6.30 -10.09 9.15
N ALA A 165 5.22 -9.44 9.60
CA ALA A 165 4.09 -10.15 10.22
C ALA A 165 3.19 -10.82 9.16
N ARG A 166 3.81 -11.58 8.26
CA ARG A 166 3.23 -12.26 7.11
C ARG A 166 4.02 -13.53 6.87
N TYR A 167 3.34 -14.61 6.51
CA TYR A 167 3.98 -15.80 5.96
C TYR A 167 3.47 -16.03 4.53
N ALA A 168 4.37 -16.27 3.60
CA ALA A 168 3.99 -16.57 2.22
C ALA A 168 4.70 -17.81 1.68
N ILE A 169 3.97 -18.54 0.84
CA ILE A 169 4.44 -19.75 0.17
C ILE A 169 4.08 -19.67 -1.31
N THR A 170 4.74 -20.48 -2.12
CA THR A 170 4.48 -20.57 -3.57
C THR A 170 4.04 -21.96 -3.96
N VAL A 171 3.08 -22.02 -4.88
CA VAL A 171 2.63 -23.27 -5.50
C VAL A 171 2.48 -23.09 -7.01
N SER A 172 2.73 -24.15 -7.76
CA SER A 172 2.84 -24.11 -9.23
C SER A 172 1.54 -23.85 -9.98
N THR A 173 0.36 -24.18 -9.40
CA THR A 173 -0.92 -24.06 -10.11
C THR A 173 -2.01 -23.40 -9.27
N GLU A 174 -3.01 -22.84 -9.99
CA GLU A 174 -4.21 -22.25 -9.39
C GLU A 174 -5.03 -23.28 -8.61
N GLU A 175 -5.18 -24.51 -9.12
CA GLU A 175 -5.94 -25.57 -8.45
C GLU A 175 -5.29 -25.96 -7.12
N LYS A 176 -3.95 -26.06 -7.10
CA LYS A 176 -3.22 -26.31 -5.86
C LYS A 176 -3.38 -25.14 -4.89
N ALA A 177 -3.31 -23.90 -5.38
CA ALA A 177 -3.50 -22.73 -4.54
C ALA A 177 -4.88 -22.71 -3.88
N GLN A 178 -5.94 -22.99 -4.63
CA GLN A 178 -7.31 -23.06 -4.10
C GLN A 178 -7.47 -24.13 -3.03
N MET A 179 -6.92 -25.33 -3.26
CA MET A 179 -6.93 -26.41 -2.28
C MET A 179 -6.19 -26.02 -0.99
N VAL A 180 -4.99 -25.46 -1.11
CA VAL A 180 -4.18 -25.05 0.05
C VAL A 180 -4.86 -23.91 0.80
N VAL A 181 -5.37 -22.89 0.12
CA VAL A 181 -6.10 -21.78 0.74
C VAL A 181 -7.30 -22.29 1.54
N GLN A 182 -8.09 -23.23 1.00
CA GLN A 182 -9.22 -23.80 1.72
C GLN A 182 -8.77 -24.53 3.00
N GLU A 183 -7.70 -25.33 2.92
CA GLU A 183 -7.19 -26.05 4.08
C GLU A 183 -6.60 -25.12 5.15
N LEU A 184 -5.92 -24.05 4.72
CA LEU A 184 -5.45 -23.00 5.64
C LEU A 184 -6.63 -22.27 6.29
N GLN A 185 -7.68 -21.96 5.53
CA GLN A 185 -8.88 -21.31 6.07
C GLN A 185 -9.53 -22.18 7.14
N ASP A 186 -9.68 -23.49 6.91
CA ASP A 186 -10.26 -24.41 7.88
C ASP A 186 -9.47 -24.47 9.21
N LYS A 187 -8.15 -24.24 9.16
CA LYS A 187 -7.24 -24.34 10.32
C LYS A 187 -6.95 -23.00 11.01
N LEU A 188 -7.03 -21.89 10.29
CA LEU A 188 -6.44 -20.61 10.70
C LEU A 188 -7.35 -19.40 10.52
N ALA A 189 -8.50 -19.49 9.82
CA ALA A 189 -9.32 -18.32 9.48
C ALA A 189 -9.85 -17.52 10.68
N GLU A 190 -9.93 -18.10 11.87
CA GLU A 190 -10.32 -17.37 13.09
C GLU A 190 -9.32 -16.25 13.44
N ASN A 191 -8.03 -16.49 13.18
CA ASN A 191 -6.95 -15.58 13.60
C ASN A 191 -6.13 -15.04 12.43
N CYS A 192 -6.38 -15.49 11.20
CA CYS A 192 -5.62 -15.11 10.02
C CYS A 192 -6.51 -14.62 8.87
N THR A 193 -5.96 -13.67 8.11
CA THR A 193 -6.39 -13.40 6.73
C THR A 193 -5.54 -14.24 5.79
N ILE A 194 -6.19 -14.93 4.85
CA ILE A 194 -5.54 -15.84 3.89
C ILE A 194 -6.07 -15.54 2.50
N TYR A 195 -5.16 -15.34 1.55
CA TYR A 195 -5.51 -15.17 0.14
C TYR A 195 -4.41 -15.73 -0.77
N SER A 196 -4.72 -15.83 -2.07
CA SER A 196 -3.72 -16.13 -3.09
C SER A 196 -3.76 -15.11 -4.22
N MET A 197 -2.62 -14.86 -4.84
CA MET A 197 -2.48 -14.01 -6.03
C MET A 197 -1.50 -14.62 -7.03
N ALA A 198 -1.51 -14.11 -8.27
CA ALA A 198 -0.46 -14.44 -9.21
C ALA A 198 0.85 -13.85 -8.69
N ALA A 199 1.90 -14.65 -8.65
CA ALA A 199 3.22 -14.15 -8.32
C ALA A 199 3.91 -13.58 -9.57
N TRP A 200 5.23 -13.41 -9.51
CA TRP A 200 6.07 -12.99 -10.62
C TRP A 200 7.01 -14.11 -11.06
N GLY A 201 7.69 -13.91 -12.19
CA GLY A 201 8.73 -14.83 -12.67
C GLY A 201 8.33 -15.60 -13.92
N SER A 202 8.11 -16.91 -13.79
CA SER A 202 7.84 -17.80 -14.92
C SER A 202 6.56 -17.45 -15.68
N ASP A 203 6.40 -18.03 -16.87
CA ASP A 203 5.16 -17.98 -17.66
C ASP A 203 4.63 -19.42 -17.89
N PRO A 204 3.49 -19.83 -17.30
CA PRO A 204 2.65 -19.03 -16.41
C PRO A 204 3.33 -18.75 -15.04
N PRO A 205 2.95 -17.65 -14.35
CA PRO A 205 3.49 -17.35 -13.04
C PRO A 205 2.96 -18.32 -11.99
N PRO A 206 3.76 -18.65 -10.96
CA PRO A 206 3.27 -19.44 -9.84
C PRO A 206 2.24 -18.64 -9.04
N ARG A 207 1.58 -19.31 -8.10
CA ARG A 207 0.65 -18.70 -7.15
C ARG A 207 1.36 -18.41 -5.84
N LEU A 208 1.27 -17.17 -5.38
CA LEU A 208 1.69 -16.76 -4.05
C LEU A 208 0.48 -16.88 -3.11
N ILE A 209 0.63 -17.60 -2.02
CA ILE A 209 -0.38 -17.66 -0.94
C ILE A 209 0.20 -16.90 0.24
N CYS A 210 -0.55 -15.95 0.77
CA CYS A 210 -0.15 -15.14 1.92
C CYS A 210 -1.08 -15.42 3.10
N VAL A 211 -0.49 -15.49 4.28
CA VAL A 211 -1.17 -15.60 5.57
C VAL A 211 -0.70 -14.47 6.47
N LEU A 212 -1.64 -13.69 6.98
CA LEU A 212 -1.42 -12.52 7.82
C LEU A 212 -2.27 -12.64 9.10
N PRO A 213 -1.92 -12.00 10.22
CA PRO A 213 -2.84 -11.91 11.36
C PRO A 213 -4.14 -11.22 10.91
N ALA A 214 -5.28 -11.65 11.44
CA ALA A 214 -6.60 -11.14 11.03
C ALA A 214 -6.75 -9.61 11.19
N LEU A 215 -6.01 -9.00 12.13
CA LEU A 215 -5.93 -7.56 12.28
C LEU A 215 -5.28 -6.86 11.08
N ALA A 216 -4.31 -7.48 10.42
CA ALA A 216 -3.54 -6.86 9.34
C ALA A 216 -4.33 -6.92 8.02
N ASN A 217 -4.63 -5.73 7.51
CA ASN A 217 -4.96 -5.47 6.12
C ASN A 217 -4.81 -3.95 5.87
N LYS A 218 -4.79 -3.55 4.60
CA LYS A 218 -4.68 -2.14 4.19
C LYS A 218 -5.74 -1.23 4.81
N ALA A 219 -6.96 -1.71 5.03
CA ALA A 219 -8.04 -0.91 5.61
C ALA A 219 -7.87 -0.69 7.12
N ASN A 220 -7.58 -1.74 7.88
CA ASN A 220 -7.38 -1.63 9.33
C ASN A 220 -6.19 -0.71 9.66
N ALA A 221 -5.09 -0.83 8.93
CA ALA A 221 -3.92 0.05 9.07
C ALA A 221 -4.27 1.51 8.70
N ALA A 222 -4.98 1.73 7.59
CA ALA A 222 -5.45 3.06 7.17
C ALA A 222 -6.38 3.71 8.21
N MET A 223 -7.30 2.92 8.78
CA MET A 223 -8.24 3.36 9.80
C MET A 223 -7.54 3.69 11.12
N PHE A 224 -6.55 2.89 11.52
CA PHE A 224 -5.69 3.18 12.65
C PHE A 224 -4.94 4.50 12.43
N LEU A 225 -4.28 4.65 11.28
CA LEU A 225 -3.53 5.85 10.93
C LEU A 225 -4.42 7.09 10.94
N ARG A 226 -5.60 7.03 10.30
CA ARG A 226 -6.59 8.10 10.31
C ARG A 226 -6.89 8.57 11.73
N LYS A 227 -7.24 7.63 12.61
CA LYS A 227 -7.59 7.94 14.01
C LYS A 227 -6.39 8.50 14.77
N LYS A 228 -5.21 7.93 14.55
CA LYS A 228 -3.94 8.35 15.17
C LYS A 228 -3.57 9.78 14.81
N LEU A 229 -3.82 10.18 13.56
CA LEU A 229 -3.55 11.53 13.05
C LEU A 229 -4.71 12.51 13.26
N GLY A 230 -5.87 12.05 13.75
CA GLY A 230 -7.03 12.88 14.01
C GLY A 230 -7.71 13.42 12.74
N TYR A 231 -7.65 12.68 11.63
CA TYR A 231 -8.35 13.04 10.40
C TYR A 231 -9.79 12.52 10.44
N GLU A 232 -10.72 13.40 10.04
CA GLU A 232 -12.08 12.98 9.72
C GLU A 232 -12.10 12.17 8.42
N SER A 233 -13.02 11.21 8.30
CA SER A 233 -13.06 10.29 7.15
C SER A 233 -13.24 10.99 5.81
N HIS A 234 -14.05 12.06 5.77
CA HIS A 234 -14.25 12.86 4.55
C HIS A 234 -13.01 13.67 4.13
N ARG A 235 -11.99 13.76 4.98
CA ARG A 235 -10.68 14.37 4.68
C ARG A 235 -9.61 13.33 4.39
N CYS A 236 -9.98 12.05 4.41
CA CYS A 236 -9.13 10.96 3.98
C CYS A 236 -9.52 10.59 2.55
N ILE A 237 -8.57 10.09 1.79
CA ILE A 237 -8.80 9.56 0.45
C ILE A 237 -7.90 8.33 0.31
N ALA A 238 -8.47 7.22 -0.09
CA ALA A 238 -7.75 6.01 -0.45
C ALA A 238 -7.74 5.82 -1.97
N ALA A 239 -6.72 5.16 -2.51
CA ALA A 239 -6.66 4.81 -3.93
C ALA A 239 -6.06 3.42 -4.11
N GLY A 240 -6.59 2.65 -5.06
CA GLY A 240 -6.17 1.28 -5.30
C GLY A 240 -6.69 0.70 -6.62
N ASP A 241 -6.16 -0.45 -7.00
CA ASP A 241 -6.42 -1.09 -8.30
C ASP A 241 -6.71 -2.59 -8.22
N THR A 242 -6.34 -3.29 -7.13
CA THR A 242 -6.55 -4.75 -7.01
C THR A 242 -7.36 -5.15 -5.77
N LEU A 243 -7.59 -6.45 -5.57
CA LEU A 243 -8.39 -6.96 -4.46
C LEU A 243 -7.75 -6.76 -3.07
N ASN A 244 -6.45 -6.53 -2.97
CA ASN A 244 -5.80 -6.20 -1.69
C ASN A 244 -6.29 -4.83 -1.14
N ASP A 245 -6.84 -3.97 -2.00
CA ASP A 245 -7.43 -2.67 -1.64
C ASP A 245 -8.93 -2.78 -1.33
N ALA A 246 -9.59 -3.87 -1.71
CA ALA A 246 -11.03 -4.05 -1.55
C ALA A 246 -11.56 -3.83 -0.12
N PRO A 247 -10.83 -4.16 0.97
CA PRO A 247 -11.26 -3.82 2.32
C PRO A 247 -11.49 -2.31 2.53
N LEU A 248 -10.75 -1.43 1.83
CA LEU A 248 -10.90 0.03 1.97
C LEU A 248 -12.26 0.52 1.46
N LEU A 249 -12.82 -0.13 0.42
CA LEU A 249 -14.17 0.19 -0.09
C LEU A 249 -15.28 0.02 0.95
N GLN A 250 -15.07 -0.86 1.92
CA GLN A 250 -16.05 -1.15 2.97
C GLN A 250 -16.05 -0.09 4.07
N THR A 251 -15.00 0.70 4.18
CA THR A 251 -14.86 1.78 5.16
C THR A 251 -15.70 3.02 4.80
N GLU A 252 -15.66 4.03 5.65
CA GLU A 252 -16.17 5.37 5.42
C GLU A 252 -15.15 6.34 4.76
N ILE A 253 -13.96 5.85 4.38
CA ILE A 253 -12.96 6.63 3.67
C ILE A 253 -13.34 6.66 2.17
N PRO A 254 -13.41 7.85 1.55
CA PRO A 254 -13.50 7.98 0.09
C PRO A 254 -12.41 7.17 -0.63
N PHE A 255 -12.78 6.43 -1.67
CA PHE A 255 -11.91 5.51 -2.39
C PHE A 255 -11.91 5.80 -3.89
N ILE A 256 -10.72 5.82 -4.48
CA ILE A 256 -10.48 6.01 -5.91
C ILE A 256 -10.14 4.65 -6.54
N CYS A 257 -11.00 4.16 -7.43
CA CYS A 257 -10.68 3.06 -8.33
C CYS A 257 -10.04 3.63 -9.61
N VAL A 258 -8.72 3.56 -9.75
CA VAL A 258 -8.00 4.03 -10.96
C VAL A 258 -8.44 3.28 -12.21
N ALA A 259 -8.38 3.87 -13.41
CA ALA A 259 -9.02 3.28 -14.60
C ALA A 259 -8.50 1.88 -14.96
N ASN A 260 -7.25 1.55 -14.65
CA ASN A 260 -6.68 0.21 -14.86
C ASN A 260 -7.00 -0.80 -13.73
N ALA A 261 -7.84 -0.44 -12.75
CA ALA A 261 -8.25 -1.36 -11.70
C ALA A 261 -8.87 -2.65 -12.26
N ASP A 262 -8.52 -3.76 -11.63
CA ASP A 262 -8.92 -5.08 -12.04
C ASP A 262 -10.43 -5.29 -11.90
N GLN A 263 -10.97 -6.16 -12.75
CA GLN A 263 -12.41 -6.43 -12.80
C GLN A 263 -12.98 -6.91 -11.47
N ASP A 264 -12.19 -7.62 -10.66
CA ASP A 264 -12.67 -8.13 -9.38
C ASP A 264 -12.82 -7.02 -8.32
N LEU A 265 -11.90 -6.04 -8.28
CA LEU A 265 -12.08 -4.86 -7.43
C LEU A 265 -13.33 -4.07 -7.86
N LEU A 266 -13.54 -3.90 -9.17
CA LEU A 266 -14.70 -3.19 -9.70
C LEU A 266 -16.03 -3.86 -9.37
N LYS A 267 -16.08 -5.21 -9.38
CA LYS A 267 -17.25 -5.97 -8.94
C LYS A 267 -17.56 -5.68 -7.47
N VAL A 268 -16.54 -5.62 -6.60
CA VAL A 268 -16.72 -5.30 -5.18
C VAL A 268 -17.25 -3.87 -5.01
N ALA A 269 -16.62 -2.89 -5.68
CA ALA A 269 -17.04 -1.48 -5.61
C ALA A 269 -18.50 -1.30 -6.09
N HIS A 270 -18.85 -1.93 -7.22
CA HIS A 270 -20.21 -1.87 -7.77
C HIS A 270 -21.24 -2.46 -6.81
N LYS A 271 -20.94 -3.60 -6.18
CA LYS A 271 -21.84 -4.28 -5.24
C LYS A 271 -22.13 -3.48 -3.97
N LEU A 272 -21.20 -2.65 -3.52
CA LEU A 272 -21.36 -1.86 -2.29
C LEU A 272 -22.26 -0.63 -2.46
N GLU A 273 -22.44 -0.15 -3.69
CA GLU A 273 -23.33 0.96 -4.04
C GLU A 273 -23.14 2.22 -3.16
N LYS A 274 -21.89 2.68 -2.97
CA LYS A 274 -21.56 3.90 -2.22
C LYS A 274 -21.06 5.05 -3.12
N PRO A 275 -21.90 5.63 -4.00
CA PRO A 275 -21.45 6.59 -5.02
C PRO A 275 -20.86 7.90 -4.45
N ASP A 276 -21.16 8.26 -3.21
CA ASP A 276 -20.56 9.42 -2.54
C ASP A 276 -19.15 9.16 -2.01
N LEU A 277 -18.76 7.89 -1.86
CA LEU A 277 -17.46 7.47 -1.36
C LEU A 277 -16.60 6.80 -2.44
N HIS A 278 -17.19 6.16 -3.44
CA HIS A 278 -16.45 5.42 -4.46
C HIS A 278 -16.40 6.23 -5.75
N PHE A 279 -15.20 6.61 -6.16
CA PHE A 279 -14.95 7.32 -7.40
C PHE A 279 -14.22 6.41 -8.39
N ARG A 280 -14.83 6.21 -9.56
CA ARG A 280 -14.20 5.52 -10.69
C ARG A 280 -13.50 6.55 -11.58
N ALA A 281 -12.17 6.56 -11.56
CA ALA A 281 -11.39 7.44 -12.41
C ALA A 281 -11.47 7.02 -13.89
N SER A 282 -11.35 8.00 -14.78
CA SER A 282 -11.21 7.81 -16.23
C SER A 282 -9.76 7.62 -16.67
N LEU A 283 -8.80 8.09 -15.85
CA LEU A 283 -7.36 7.91 -16.08
C LEU A 283 -6.78 6.74 -15.26
N PRO A 284 -5.77 6.03 -15.80
CA PRO A 284 -5.07 4.98 -15.07
C PRO A 284 -4.06 5.57 -14.09
N MET A 285 -3.62 4.73 -13.15
CA MET A 285 -2.47 4.98 -12.28
C MET A 285 -2.49 6.39 -11.65
N ALA A 286 -1.34 7.06 -11.55
CA ALA A 286 -1.22 8.38 -10.92
C ALA A 286 -2.15 9.44 -11.52
N GLY A 287 -2.50 9.32 -12.81
CA GLY A 287 -3.47 10.20 -13.45
C GLY A 287 -4.87 10.04 -12.86
N GLY A 288 -5.28 8.79 -12.59
CA GLY A 288 -6.53 8.48 -11.91
C GLY A 288 -6.54 8.92 -10.45
N VAL A 289 -5.41 8.80 -9.75
CA VAL A 289 -5.25 9.32 -8.38
C VAL A 289 -5.45 10.84 -8.36
N LEU A 290 -4.83 11.58 -9.29
CA LEU A 290 -5.00 13.02 -9.41
C LEU A 290 -6.44 13.43 -9.73
N GLU A 291 -7.08 12.72 -10.66
CA GLU A 291 -8.48 12.93 -11.02
C GLU A 291 -9.41 12.78 -9.80
N GLY A 292 -9.26 11.68 -9.05
CA GLY A 292 -10.04 11.43 -7.85
C GLY A 292 -9.72 12.39 -6.70
N LEU A 293 -8.44 12.77 -6.54
CA LEU A 293 -8.02 13.76 -5.55
C LEU A 293 -8.71 15.11 -5.82
N SER A 294 -8.73 15.55 -7.08
CA SER A 294 -9.44 16.76 -7.50
C SER A 294 -10.95 16.63 -7.22
N HIS A 295 -11.55 15.49 -7.54
CA HIS A 295 -12.97 15.22 -7.30
C HIS A 295 -13.36 15.40 -5.82
N PHE A 296 -12.63 14.76 -4.91
CA PHE A 296 -12.95 14.79 -3.48
C PHE A 296 -12.54 16.11 -2.81
N THR A 297 -11.40 16.72 -3.19
CA THR A 297 -10.94 17.97 -2.57
C THR A 297 -11.71 19.20 -3.01
N LYS A 298 -12.34 19.19 -4.20
CA LYS A 298 -13.21 20.29 -4.66
C LYS A 298 -14.33 20.60 -3.65
N LYS A 299 -14.93 19.58 -3.06
CA LYS A 299 -15.95 19.71 -2.01
C LYS A 299 -15.37 20.24 -0.69
N LEU A 300 -14.12 19.90 -0.37
CA LEU A 300 -13.43 20.31 0.87
C LEU A 300 -12.92 21.75 0.84
N ARG A 301 -12.58 22.27 -0.34
CA ARG A 301 -11.87 23.55 -0.51
C ARG A 301 -12.76 24.67 -1.05
N GLY A 302 -13.96 24.35 -1.53
CA GLY A 302 -14.84 25.32 -2.19
C GLY A 302 -14.29 25.78 -3.55
N SER A 303 -15.16 26.34 -4.39
CA SER A 303 -14.86 26.69 -5.78
C SER A 303 -13.81 27.80 -5.98
N SER A 304 -13.36 28.50 -4.92
CA SER A 304 -12.48 29.67 -5.04
C SER A 304 -10.98 29.36 -5.00
N VAL A 305 -10.57 28.16 -4.58
CA VAL A 305 -9.14 27.77 -4.48
C VAL A 305 -8.64 27.00 -5.71
N MET A 306 -9.55 26.36 -6.47
CA MET A 306 -9.21 25.51 -7.63
C MET A 306 -8.70 26.27 -8.86
N ALA A 307 -9.00 27.57 -8.99
CA ALA A 307 -8.56 28.36 -10.14
C ALA A 307 -7.02 28.47 -10.26
N ALA A 308 -6.28 28.25 -9.17
CA ALA A 308 -4.81 28.23 -9.20
C ALA A 308 -4.23 26.85 -9.58
N ALA A 309 -4.96 25.75 -9.34
CA ALA A 309 -4.51 24.38 -9.64
C ALA A 309 -4.91 23.95 -11.07
N GLU A 310 -6.06 24.40 -11.58
CA GLU A 310 -6.47 24.12 -12.97
C GLU A 310 -5.53 24.74 -14.01
N VAL A 311 -4.82 25.82 -13.66
CA VAL A 311 -3.77 26.43 -14.51
C VAL A 311 -2.50 25.58 -14.59
N ALA A 312 -2.22 24.76 -13.57
CA ALA A 312 -1.05 23.87 -13.55
C ALA A 312 -1.27 22.54 -14.29
N VAL A 313 -2.54 22.12 -14.46
CA VAL A 313 -2.91 20.88 -15.19
C VAL A 313 -3.08 21.14 -16.70
N GLY A 314 -3.13 22.41 -17.12
CA GLY A 314 -3.37 22.82 -18.50
C GLY A 314 -2.16 23.34 -19.28
N CYS A 315 -0.92 23.05 -18.87
CA CYS A 315 0.31 23.44 -19.58
C CYS A 315 1.29 22.28 -19.70
#